data_AF-A0A4S8MCQ8-F1
#
_entry.id   AF-A0A4S8MCQ8-F1
#
_cell.length_a   1.000
_cell.length_b   1.000
_cell.length_c   1.000
_cell.angle_alpha   90.00
_cell.angle_beta   90.00
_cell.angle_gamma   90.00
#
_symmetry.space_group_name_H-M   'P 1'
#
loop_
_entity.id
_entity.type
_entity.pdbx_description
1 polymer ?
#
loop_
_entity_poly.entity_id
_entity_poly.type
_entity_poly.pdbx_seq_one_letter_code
_entity_poly.pdbx_strand_id
1 'polypeptide(L)'
;MTEADRHDPVLTIPLTANVAKAWAGLLGSEHQLQSQWTLDRPELSPNLVENTKFAKLRDGGVRIHGVVGTFDVLAPDAMVFYERCRENEVEGEWLKWEGQMHCFPLAWKYGLFEGNEGLRWIVNVLERSVI
;
A
#
# COMPACT_ATOMS: atom_id res chain seq x y z
N MET A 1 1.36 24.37 10.26
CA MET A 1 1.25 23.07 10.95
C MET A 1 -0.20 22.68 10.92
N THR A 2 -0.52 21.61 10.21
CA THR A 2 -1.89 21.09 10.10
C THR A 2 -2.33 20.49 11.44
N GLU A 3 -3.63 20.20 11.60
CA GLU A 3 -4.12 19.51 12.79
C GLU A 3 -3.44 18.15 12.97
N ALA A 4 -3.26 17.39 11.87
CA ALA A 4 -2.55 16.10 11.89
C ALA A 4 -1.10 16.23 12.42
N ASP A 5 -0.38 17.28 12.00
CA ASP A 5 1.00 17.54 12.43
C ASP A 5 1.12 17.84 13.95
N ARG A 6 0.01 18.20 14.62
CA ARG A 6 0.00 18.39 16.09
C ARG A 6 -0.05 17.05 16.83
N HIS A 7 -0.68 16.05 16.24
CA HIS A 7 -0.82 14.71 16.83
C HIS A 7 0.38 13.83 16.48
N ASP A 8 0.97 14.00 15.30
CA ASP A 8 2.22 13.36 14.89
C ASP A 8 3.28 14.40 14.47
N PRO A 9 4.14 14.84 15.41
CA PRO A 9 5.18 15.81 15.12
C PRO A 9 6.40 15.20 14.40
N VAL A 10 6.43 13.87 14.20
CA VAL A 10 7.54 13.15 13.56
C VAL A 10 7.22 12.87 12.09
N LEU A 11 6.04 12.33 11.80
CA LEU A 11 5.59 11.98 10.44
C LEU A 11 4.61 13.02 9.87
N THR A 12 5.01 14.28 9.95
CA THR A 12 4.21 15.42 9.49
C THR A 12 3.84 15.33 8.00
N ILE A 13 2.73 15.96 7.60
CA ILE A 13 2.28 16.05 6.21
C ILE A 13 3.39 16.61 5.29
N PRO A 14 4.12 17.69 5.65
CA PRO A 14 5.23 18.18 4.83
C PRO A 14 6.36 17.15 4.65
N LEU A 15 6.72 16.40 5.70
CA LEU A 15 7.73 15.35 5.59
C LEU A 15 7.27 14.24 4.65
N THR A 16 6.05 13.73 4.87
CA THR A 16 5.46 12.67 4.04
C THR A 16 5.36 13.09 2.57
N ALA A 17 4.93 14.33 2.30
CA ALA A 17 4.87 14.87 0.94
C ALA A 17 6.26 14.99 0.28
N ASN A 18 7.29 15.36 1.05
CA ASN A 18 8.66 15.44 0.55
C ASN A 18 9.24 14.04 0.25
N VAL A 19 8.98 13.06 1.13
CA VAL A 19 9.36 11.65 0.89
C VAL A 19 8.68 11.12 -0.37
N ALA A 20 7.38 11.38 -0.55
CA ALA A 20 6.65 10.99 -1.76
C ALA A 20 7.26 11.59 -3.03
N LYS A 21 7.63 12.88 -3.02
CA LYS A 21 8.34 13.52 -4.13
C LYS A 21 9.71 12.89 -4.40
N ALA A 22 10.47 12.56 -3.35
CA ALA A 22 11.76 11.88 -3.48
C ALA A 22 11.58 10.52 -4.17
N TRP A 23 10.60 9.73 -3.73
CA TRP A 23 10.33 8.40 -4.27
C TRP A 23 9.83 8.44 -5.72
N ALA A 24 9.08 9.48 -6.08
CA ALA A 24 8.69 9.74 -7.46
C ALA A 24 9.84 10.30 -8.35
N GLY A 25 11.05 10.48 -7.79
CA GLY A 25 12.21 11.04 -8.49
C GLY A 25 12.10 12.53 -8.82
N LEU A 26 11.17 13.24 -8.17
CA LEU A 26 10.87 14.66 -8.40
C LEU A 26 11.81 15.60 -7.63
N LEU A 27 12.54 15.06 -6.65
CA LEU A 27 13.61 15.78 -5.98
C LEU A 27 14.93 15.42 -6.66
N GLY A 28 15.56 16.39 -7.32
CA GLY A 28 16.92 16.22 -7.83
C GLY A 28 17.93 16.30 -6.69
N SER A 29 18.93 15.43 -6.70
CA SER A 29 20.21 15.68 -6.04
C SER A 29 21.17 16.32 -7.05
N GLU A 30 22.26 16.96 -6.61
CA GLU A 30 23.30 17.51 -7.51
C GLU A 30 23.82 16.49 -8.55
N HIS A 31 23.62 15.18 -8.32
CA HIS A 31 24.02 14.08 -9.18
C HIS A 31 22.86 13.26 -9.78
N GLN A 32 21.61 13.68 -9.62
CA GLN A 32 20.45 13.04 -10.27
C GLN A 32 19.71 14.02 -11.18
N LEU A 33 19.51 13.59 -12.43
CA LEU A 33 18.54 14.22 -13.32
C LEU A 33 17.17 14.22 -12.63
N GLN A 34 16.59 15.40 -12.42
CA GLN A 34 15.20 15.52 -12.00
C GLN A 34 14.34 14.72 -12.99
N SER A 35 13.53 13.78 -12.48
CA SER A 35 12.61 13.07 -13.35
C SER A 35 11.61 14.07 -13.93
N GLN A 36 11.30 13.94 -15.22
CA GLN A 36 10.19 14.70 -15.83
C GLN A 36 8.82 14.10 -15.46
N TRP A 37 8.78 13.22 -14.46
CA TRP A 37 7.55 12.54 -14.09
C TRP A 37 6.63 13.52 -13.38
N THR A 38 5.34 13.22 -13.47
CA THR A 38 4.29 13.91 -12.75
C THR A 38 3.62 12.90 -11.82
N LEU A 39 3.02 13.37 -10.72
CA LEU A 39 2.45 12.48 -9.69
C LEU A 39 1.25 11.66 -10.16
N ASP A 40 0.67 12.02 -11.31
CA ASP A 40 -0.45 11.34 -11.98
C ASP A 40 -0.02 10.20 -12.92
N ARG A 41 1.27 9.84 -12.93
CA ARG A 41 1.78 8.74 -13.75
C ARG A 41 1.28 7.38 -13.23
N PRO A 42 0.63 6.54 -14.06
CA PRO A 42 0.15 5.21 -13.64
C PRO A 42 1.24 4.26 -13.14
N GLU A 43 2.50 4.50 -13.50
CA GLU A 43 3.65 3.73 -13.02
C GLU A 43 4.00 4.03 -11.55
N LEU A 44 3.53 5.17 -11.01
CA LEU A 44 3.75 5.54 -9.60
C LEU A 44 2.65 5.03 -8.67
N SER A 45 1.44 4.83 -9.18
CA SER A 45 0.32 4.36 -8.36
C SER A 45 -0.59 3.41 -9.16
N PRO A 46 -0.83 2.18 -8.68
CA PRO A 46 -1.76 1.27 -9.32
C PRO A 46 -3.20 1.79 -9.28
N ASN A 47 -3.52 2.76 -8.42
CA ASN A 47 -4.82 3.43 -8.41
C ASN A 47 -5.04 4.39 -9.58
N LEU A 48 -4.02 4.63 -10.42
CA LEU A 48 -4.11 5.51 -11.59
C LEU A 48 -4.18 4.75 -12.91
N VAL A 49 -4.10 3.41 -12.89
CA VAL A 49 -4.18 2.61 -14.12
C VAL A 49 -5.63 2.51 -14.60
N GLU A 50 -5.81 2.32 -15.91
CA GLU A 50 -7.12 2.04 -16.51
C GLU A 50 -7.68 0.67 -16.06
N ASN A 51 -9.01 0.56 -15.97
CA ASN A 51 -9.69 -0.70 -15.60
C ASN A 51 -9.35 -1.88 -16.53
N THR A 52 -8.97 -1.59 -17.78
CA THR A 52 -8.48 -2.62 -18.73
C THR A 52 -7.25 -3.38 -18.23
N LYS A 53 -6.46 -2.81 -17.32
CA LYS A 53 -5.32 -3.50 -16.69
C LYS A 53 -5.80 -4.52 -15.65
N PHE A 54 -6.82 -4.19 -14.87
CA PHE A 54 -7.43 -5.12 -13.91
C PHE A 54 -8.10 -6.29 -14.64
N ALA A 55 -8.79 -6.03 -15.76
CA ALA A 55 -9.34 -7.08 -16.60
C ALA A 55 -8.27 -8.09 -17.07
N LYS A 56 -7.07 -7.61 -17.43
CA LYS A 56 -5.95 -8.50 -17.79
C LYS A 56 -5.46 -9.36 -16.61
N LEU A 57 -5.49 -8.82 -15.39
CA LEU A 57 -5.12 -9.58 -14.18
C LEU A 57 -6.15 -10.69 -13.91
N ARG A 58 -7.44 -10.34 -13.96
CA ARG A 58 -8.55 -11.30 -13.85
C ARG A 58 -8.45 -12.40 -14.91
N ASP A 59 -8.36 -12.02 -16.18
CA ASP A 59 -8.35 -12.97 -17.30
C ASP A 59 -7.09 -13.86 -17.28
N GLY A 60 -6.00 -13.36 -16.68
CA GLY A 60 -4.77 -14.11 -16.45
C GLY A 60 -4.80 -15.02 -15.22
N GLY A 61 -5.91 -15.06 -14.46
CA GLY A 61 -5.99 -15.82 -13.21
C GLY A 61 -5.08 -15.29 -12.10
N VAL A 62 -4.67 -14.02 -12.18
CA VAL A 62 -3.83 -13.39 -11.15
C VAL A 62 -4.70 -13.04 -9.95
N ARG A 63 -4.33 -13.60 -8.78
CA ARG A 63 -4.95 -13.27 -7.50
C ARG A 63 -4.15 -12.20 -6.77
N ILE A 64 -4.83 -11.22 -6.19
CA ILE A 64 -4.22 -10.14 -5.40
C ILE A 64 -4.64 -10.27 -3.95
N HIS A 65 -3.68 -10.58 -3.09
CA HIS A 65 -3.89 -10.65 -1.65
C HIS A 65 -3.33 -9.40 -0.96
N GLY A 66 -4.05 -8.86 0.02
CA GLY A 66 -3.67 -7.61 0.68
C GLY A 66 -3.81 -7.66 2.20
N VAL A 67 -2.96 -6.91 2.90
CA VAL A 67 -3.03 -6.70 4.35
C VAL A 67 -2.99 -5.19 4.61
N VAL A 68 -3.97 -4.68 5.35
CA VAL A 68 -4.13 -3.25 5.62
C VAL A 68 -4.39 -3.05 7.12
N GLY A 69 -3.56 -2.25 7.78
CA GLY A 69 -3.86 -1.70 9.11
C GLY A 69 -4.55 -0.35 8.97
N THR A 70 -5.60 -0.06 9.75
CA THR A 70 -6.37 1.20 9.56
C THR A 70 -5.73 2.43 10.19
N PHE A 71 -4.76 2.27 11.09
CA PHE A 71 -3.95 3.37 11.65
C PHE A 71 -2.65 3.54 10.85
N ASP A 72 -2.78 3.48 9.54
CA ASP A 72 -1.71 3.68 8.56
C ASP A 72 -2.14 4.82 7.62
N VAL A 73 -1.25 5.79 7.40
CA VAL A 73 -1.50 6.91 6.46
C VAL A 73 -1.73 6.43 5.02
N LEU A 74 -1.26 5.22 4.69
CA LEU A 74 -1.46 4.59 3.38
C LEU A 74 -2.76 3.78 3.29
N ALA A 75 -3.47 3.58 4.40
CA ALA A 75 -4.70 2.79 4.42
C ALA A 75 -5.77 3.29 3.44
N PRO A 76 -6.06 4.61 3.31
CA PRO A 76 -7.05 5.09 2.35
C PRO A 76 -6.76 4.66 0.90
N ASP A 77 -5.50 4.79 0.45
CA ASP A 77 -5.10 4.41 -0.91
C ASP A 77 -5.14 2.90 -1.11
N ALA A 78 -4.75 2.12 -0.10
CA ALA A 78 -4.85 0.66 -0.14
C ALA A 78 -6.32 0.20 -0.23
N MET A 79 -7.24 0.87 0.47
CA MET A 79 -8.67 0.58 0.40
C MET A 79 -9.28 0.93 -0.96
N VAL A 80 -8.84 2.04 -1.60
CA VAL A 80 -9.23 2.34 -2.99
C VAL A 80 -8.77 1.24 -3.93
N PHE A 81 -7.54 0.76 -3.78
CA PHE A 81 -7.02 -0.32 -4.63
C PHE A 81 -7.79 -1.64 -4.42
N TYR A 82 -8.14 -1.96 -3.18
CA TYR A 82 -9.00 -3.10 -2.84
C TYR A 82 -10.36 -3.02 -3.55
N GLU A 83 -11.05 -1.88 -3.42
CA GLU A 83 -12.36 -1.71 -4.07
C GLU A 83 -12.25 -1.81 -5.59
N ARG A 84 -11.19 -1.25 -6.19
CA ARG A 84 -10.93 -1.38 -7.62
C ARG A 84 -10.70 -2.85 -8.04
N CYS A 85 -9.99 -3.64 -7.24
CA CYS A 85 -9.85 -5.08 -7.49
C CYS A 85 -11.21 -5.78 -7.45
N ARG A 86 -12.02 -5.48 -6.42
CA ARG A 86 -13.36 -6.07 -6.22
C ARG A 86 -14.31 -5.72 -7.36
N GLU A 87 -14.36 -4.45 -7.78
CA GLU A 87 -15.21 -3.97 -8.86
C GLU A 87 -14.84 -4.54 -10.23
N ASN A 88 -13.56 -4.88 -10.43
CA ASN A 88 -13.05 -5.50 -11.66
C ASN A 88 -12.94 -7.04 -11.55
N GLU A 89 -13.54 -7.64 -10.51
CA GLU A 89 -13.59 -9.09 -10.29
C GLU A 89 -12.19 -9.74 -10.24
N VAL A 90 -11.17 -9.01 -9.80
CA VAL A 90 -9.84 -9.58 -9.56
C VAL A 90 -9.91 -10.36 -8.25
N GLU A 91 -9.75 -11.67 -8.35
CA GLU A 91 -9.78 -12.58 -7.21
C GLU A 91 -8.67 -12.27 -6.19
N GLY A 92 -8.90 -12.60 -4.92
CA GLY A 92 -7.97 -12.24 -3.86
C GLY A 92 -8.54 -12.40 -2.45
N GLU A 93 -7.65 -12.35 -1.46
CA GLU A 93 -8.02 -12.37 -0.04
C GLU A 93 -7.43 -11.13 0.63
N TRP A 94 -8.21 -10.48 1.50
CA TRP A 94 -7.81 -9.22 2.11
C TRP A 94 -8.02 -9.23 3.62
N LEU A 95 -6.97 -8.91 4.37
CA LEU A 95 -7.02 -8.69 5.80
C LEU A 95 -7.01 -7.18 6.08
N LYS A 96 -8.18 -6.63 6.40
CA LYS A 96 -8.29 -5.29 6.98
C LYS A 96 -8.31 -5.41 8.50
N TRP A 97 -7.27 -4.93 9.17
CA TRP A 97 -7.15 -4.97 10.62
C TRP A 97 -7.32 -3.57 11.22
N GLU A 98 -8.42 -3.39 11.95
CA GLU A 98 -8.73 -2.13 12.62
C GLU A 98 -7.71 -1.79 13.73
N GLY A 99 -7.24 -0.54 13.76
CA GLY A 99 -6.33 -0.01 14.77
C GLY A 99 -4.85 -0.37 14.57
N GLN A 100 -4.52 -1.16 13.54
CA GLN A 100 -3.13 -1.59 13.31
C GLN A 100 -2.33 -0.59 12.48
N MET A 101 -1.03 -0.53 12.78
CA MET A 101 -0.07 0.37 12.16
C MET A 101 0.45 -0.14 10.81
N HIS A 102 1.20 0.71 10.12
CA HIS A 102 1.93 0.37 8.91
C HIS A 102 2.82 -0.87 9.12
N CYS A 103 2.70 -1.84 8.21
CA CYS A 103 3.45 -3.10 8.24
C CYS A 103 3.41 -3.86 9.58
N PHE A 104 2.30 -3.80 10.34
CA PHE A 104 2.16 -4.50 11.61
C PHE A 104 2.55 -6.00 11.58
N PRO A 105 2.39 -6.79 10.48
CA PRO A 105 2.81 -8.18 10.47
C PRO A 105 4.30 -8.34 10.78
N LEU A 106 5.15 -7.38 10.39
CA LEU A 106 6.59 -7.42 10.66
C LEU A 106 6.93 -7.39 12.16
N ALA A 107 6.00 -6.94 13.00
CA ALA A 107 6.17 -6.94 14.44
C ALA A 107 6.15 -8.34 15.08
N TRP A 108 5.87 -9.40 14.30
CA TRP A 108 6.01 -10.80 14.71
C TRP A 108 7.37 -11.10 15.33
N LYS A 109 8.44 -10.46 14.81
CA LYS A 109 9.82 -10.64 15.31
C LYS A 109 9.98 -10.18 16.76
N TYR A 110 9.10 -9.30 17.24
CA TYR A 110 9.06 -8.82 18.62
C TYR A 110 8.05 -9.58 19.48
N GLY A 111 7.40 -10.62 18.95
CA GLY A 111 6.41 -11.42 19.66
C GLY A 111 5.07 -10.71 19.86
N LEU A 112 4.79 -9.61 19.16
CA LEU A 112 3.49 -8.95 19.23
C LEU A 112 2.40 -9.85 18.65
N PHE A 113 1.27 -9.94 19.37
CA PHE A 113 0.18 -10.84 19.02
C PHE A 113 -0.36 -10.57 17.61
N GLU A 114 -0.67 -9.32 17.30
CA GLU A 114 -1.20 -8.91 16.00
C GLU A 114 -0.18 -9.13 14.89
N GLY A 115 1.11 -8.93 15.18
CA GLY A 115 2.19 -9.26 14.26
C GLY A 115 2.21 -10.75 13.91
N ASN A 116 2.14 -11.62 14.91
CA ASN A 116 2.12 -13.08 14.72
C ASN A 116 0.88 -13.56 13.95
N GLU A 117 -0.30 -13.04 14.29
CA GLU A 117 -1.55 -13.42 13.62
C GLU A 117 -1.61 -12.88 12.19
N GLY A 118 -1.11 -11.65 11.95
CA GLY A 118 -0.96 -11.11 10.60
C GLY A 118 -0.02 -11.95 9.73
N LEU A 119 1.13 -12.36 10.29
CA LEU A 119 2.06 -13.26 9.59
C LEU A 119 1.40 -14.62 9.31
N ARG A 120 0.75 -15.23 10.31
CA ARG A 120 0.04 -16.51 10.14
C ARG A 120 -1.02 -16.41 9.05
N TRP A 121 -1.78 -15.32 9.00
CA TRP A 121 -2.75 -15.11 7.93
C TRP A 121 -2.08 -15.08 6.55
N ILE A 122 -0.98 -14.34 6.40
CA ILE A 122 -0.21 -14.27 5.15
C ILE A 122 0.26 -15.66 4.72
N VAL A 123 0.88 -16.42 5.63
CA VAL A 123 1.35 -17.79 5.32
C VAL A 123 0.19 -18.68 4.89
N ASN A 124 -0.92 -18.65 5.63
CA ASN A 124 -2.09 -19.47 5.30
C ASN A 124 -2.67 -19.14 3.91
N VAL A 125 -2.71 -17.86 3.53
CA VAL A 125 -3.15 -17.43 2.18
C VAL A 125 -2.18 -17.94 1.13
N LEU A 126 -0.87 -17.78 1.34
CA LEU A 126 0.13 -18.26 0.39
C LEU A 126 0.08 -19.78 0.21
N GLU A 127 -0.08 -20.56 1.28
CA GLU A 127 -0.20 -22.02 1.20
C GLU A 127 -1.41 -22.47 0.38
N ARG A 128 -2.55 -21.78 0.49
CA ARG A 128 -3.73 -22.03 -0.36
C ARG A 128 -3.58 -21.50 -1.78
N SER A 129 -2.59 -20.63 -2.01
CA SER A 129 -2.37 -19.98 -3.30
C SER A 129 -1.33 -20.66 -4.18
N VAL A 130 -0.52 -21.57 -3.62
CA VAL A 130 0.35 -22.46 -4.40
C VAL A 130 -0.52 -23.52 -5.08
N ILE A 131 -0.47 -23.55 -6.42
CA ILE A 131 -1.03 -24.59 -7.29
C ILE A 131 0.07 -25.61 -7.58
#